data_AF-A0A7E4UQ17-F1
#
_entry.id   AF-A0A7E4UQ17-F1
#
_cell.length_a   1.000
_cell.length_b   1.000
_cell.length_c   1.000
_cell.angle_alpha   90.00
_cell.angle_beta   90.00
_cell.angle_gamma   90.00
#
_symmetry.space_group_name_H-M   'P 1'
#
loop_
_entity.id
_entity.type
_entity.pdbx_description
1 polymer ?
#
loop_
_entity_poly.entity_id
_entity_poly.type
_entity_poly.pdbx_seq_one_letter_code
_entity_poly.pdbx_strand_id
1 'polypeptide(L)'
;MVLPRMSLTRSVVKEFASRTPIEANLPALKAINAELAQKFTFSDLDVEVRKDINDLFVTQFDSASPAYQSALLELVRILCRDKTGVNLLFSDALVEKVLQAGGIFPGRPVANFNVVTEAVKCLVNALFNSVVARSVFEAKCEGQLVARIETILEFLKASSISADGDAAYTFPADFEFLKEGSRKAIEDLLFFDLRIAFVSSAHSIELQRKWVENNEKAKVFLDVLSFATKIAPIPPTSKNFEYATEALKILFNVYCHASMFDVDFAQTVANECARIVLNHDFDDDLKQNAVHLIATMPCCMPALCPLLGEEEAGTTTKIFEGYDMRFVDALLEVLARKVDKTGKEEVDLLSTFFTTLIYLCKNHKAARRFCRLKVIPPLRASHVEHPPDEGVTLRNKIVRLMLSPTNLRDLAGEFLFVLCKRSVSRLIKYTGFGHSAGLLANYGFLGSINEQKRESDSEASDMEDYKEVEDKVNPVTGYIIPPQENPLDNMSEAQKEFEAMKLANAMNRLLDEGVFQPASVGPDGKPRPVSHVNELVKDIPDENSDSDSD
;
A
#
# COMPACT_ATOMS: atom_id res chain seq x y z
N MET A 1 -13.97 40.02 -26.59
CA MET A 1 -13.70 40.97 -25.50
C MET A 1 -13.07 40.19 -24.37
N VAL A 2 -11.77 40.37 -24.14
CA VAL A 2 -11.06 39.76 -23.02
C VAL A 2 -11.46 40.54 -21.77
N LEU A 3 -12.12 39.90 -20.81
CA LEU A 3 -12.41 40.51 -19.50
C LEU A 3 -11.07 40.93 -18.86
N PRO A 4 -10.96 42.13 -18.26
CA PRO A 4 -9.73 42.57 -17.62
C PRO A 4 -9.32 41.56 -16.54
N ARG A 5 -8.03 41.22 -16.46
CA ARG A 5 -7.48 40.37 -15.39
C ARG A 5 -7.82 41.02 -14.04
N MET A 6 -8.65 40.38 -13.22
CA MET A 6 -8.99 40.85 -11.88
C MET A 6 -8.14 40.08 -10.88
N SER A 7 -6.98 40.63 -10.55
CA SER A 7 -6.13 40.07 -9.50
C SER A 7 -6.81 40.23 -8.12
N LEU A 8 -6.87 39.15 -7.34
CA LEU A 8 -7.31 39.17 -5.94
C LEU A 8 -6.32 40.00 -5.11
N THR A 9 -6.65 41.28 -4.90
CA THR A 9 -5.84 42.24 -4.14
C THR A 9 -6.60 42.72 -2.93
N ARG A 10 -5.89 43.29 -1.96
CA ARG A 10 -6.50 43.86 -0.75
C ARG A 10 -7.59 44.89 -1.06
N SER A 11 -7.38 45.72 -2.09
CA SER A 11 -8.36 46.72 -2.51
C SER A 11 -9.67 46.08 -2.96
N VAL A 12 -9.61 44.98 -3.70
CA VAL A 12 -10.79 44.26 -4.19
C VAL A 12 -11.55 43.62 -3.02
N VAL A 13 -10.83 43.02 -2.06
CA VAL A 13 -11.46 42.43 -0.86
C VAL A 13 -12.16 43.50 -0.02
N LYS A 14 -11.54 44.68 0.16
CA LYS A 14 -12.15 45.81 0.86
C LYS A 14 -13.34 46.40 0.11
N GLU A 15 -13.29 46.46 -1.23
CA GLU A 15 -14.44 46.85 -2.05
C GLU A 15 -15.61 45.90 -1.79
N PHE A 16 -15.37 44.58 -1.82
CA PHE A 16 -16.39 43.58 -1.52
C PHE A 16 -16.97 43.73 -0.11
N ALA A 17 -16.13 44.04 0.88
CA ALA A 17 -16.57 44.28 2.26
C ALA A 17 -17.48 45.51 2.39
N SER A 18 -17.21 46.57 1.62
CA SER A 18 -17.91 47.86 1.73
C SER A 18 -19.16 47.99 0.86
N ARG A 19 -19.31 47.17 -0.19
CA ARG A 19 -20.39 47.32 -1.17
C ARG A 19 -21.70 46.75 -0.66
N THR A 20 -22.75 47.55 -0.74
CA THR A 20 -24.13 47.16 -0.42
C THR A 20 -25.06 47.45 -1.61
N PRO A 21 -25.88 46.49 -2.08
CA PRO A 21 -26.02 45.11 -1.59
C PRO A 21 -24.80 44.26 -1.95
N ILE A 22 -24.45 43.30 -1.08
CA ILE A 22 -23.26 42.44 -1.24
C ILE A 22 -23.36 41.56 -2.50
N GLU A 23 -24.59 41.25 -2.92
CA GLU A 23 -24.90 40.46 -4.11
C GLU A 23 -24.38 41.10 -5.40
N ALA A 24 -24.20 42.43 -5.42
CA ALA A 24 -23.61 43.13 -6.56
C ALA A 24 -22.17 42.69 -6.85
N ASN A 25 -21.47 42.09 -5.88
CA ASN A 25 -20.12 41.55 -6.04
C ASN A 25 -20.10 40.17 -6.70
N LEU A 26 -21.24 39.47 -6.82
CA LEU A 26 -21.28 38.08 -7.29
C LEU A 26 -20.61 37.84 -8.65
N PRO A 27 -20.84 38.68 -9.69
CA PRO A 27 -20.18 38.48 -10.99
C PRO A 27 -18.66 38.64 -10.91
N ALA A 28 -18.18 39.61 -10.12
CA ALA A 28 -16.76 39.87 -9.92
C ALA A 28 -16.10 38.72 -9.14
N LEU A 29 -16.73 38.23 -8.08
CA LEU A 29 -16.25 37.09 -7.30
C LEU A 29 -16.14 35.82 -8.16
N LYS A 30 -17.15 35.53 -9.00
CA LYS A 30 -17.10 34.41 -9.94
C LYS A 30 -15.98 34.55 -10.98
N ALA A 31 -15.74 35.76 -11.48
CA ALA A 31 -14.65 36.02 -12.42
C ALA A 31 -13.27 35.77 -11.77
N ILE A 32 -13.09 36.19 -10.52
CA ILE A 32 -11.87 35.91 -9.75
C ILE A 32 -11.70 34.41 -9.51
N ASN A 33 -12.75 33.71 -9.08
CA ASN A 33 -12.69 32.26 -8.88
C ASN A 33 -12.27 31.53 -10.17
N ALA A 34 -12.83 31.92 -11.33
CA ALA A 34 -12.48 31.34 -12.62
C ALA A 34 -11.00 31.58 -12.99
N GLU A 35 -10.45 32.75 -12.69
CA GLU A 35 -9.03 33.06 -12.91
C GLU A 35 -8.10 32.23 -12.00
N LEU A 36 -8.51 32.02 -10.74
CA LEU A 36 -7.73 31.30 -9.74
C LEU A 36 -7.95 29.78 -9.77
N ALA A 37 -8.93 29.28 -10.53
CA ALA A 37 -9.36 27.89 -10.51
C ALA A 37 -8.26 26.86 -10.85
N GLN A 38 -7.22 27.26 -11.60
CA GLN A 38 -6.09 26.41 -11.98
C GLN A 38 -4.79 26.74 -11.21
N LYS A 39 -4.83 27.70 -10.27
CA LYS A 39 -3.68 28.04 -9.43
C LYS A 39 -3.62 27.14 -8.19
N PHE A 40 -2.39 26.81 -7.80
CA PHE A 40 -2.08 25.96 -6.64
C PHE A 40 -1.15 26.65 -5.62
N THR A 41 -0.49 27.75 -6.02
CA THR A 41 0.38 28.55 -5.17
C THR A 41 -0.01 30.03 -5.27
N PHE A 42 0.07 30.74 -4.15
CA PHE A 42 -0.34 32.14 -4.05
C PHE A 42 0.70 32.96 -3.27
N SER A 43 1.93 32.99 -3.80
CA SER A 43 3.04 33.81 -3.27
C SER A 43 2.69 35.29 -3.18
N ASP A 44 1.81 35.74 -4.07
CA ASP A 44 1.46 37.15 -4.24
C ASP A 44 0.40 37.61 -3.22
N LEU A 45 -0.21 36.67 -2.48
CA LEU A 45 -1.19 36.98 -1.43
C LEU A 45 -0.49 37.15 -0.09
N ASP A 46 -0.37 38.41 0.32
CA ASP A 46 0.15 38.78 1.63
C ASP A 46 -0.75 38.30 2.79
N VAL A 47 -0.23 38.38 4.01
CA VAL A 47 -0.92 37.95 5.23
C VAL A 47 -2.17 38.78 5.51
N GLU A 48 -2.15 40.07 5.16
CA GLU A 48 -3.26 41.00 5.43
C GLU A 48 -4.45 40.73 4.53
N VAL A 49 -4.23 40.40 3.25
CA VAL A 49 -5.26 40.00 2.30
C VAL A 49 -5.95 38.73 2.78
N ARG A 50 -5.22 37.75 3.31
CA ARG A 50 -5.80 36.50 3.83
C ARG A 50 -6.69 36.76 5.05
N LYS A 51 -6.28 37.67 5.94
CA LYS A 51 -7.10 38.12 7.07
C LYS A 51 -8.35 38.88 6.59
N ASP A 52 -8.19 39.81 5.66
CA ASP A 52 -9.32 40.56 5.09
C ASP A 52 -10.32 39.62 4.41
N ILE A 53 -9.86 38.53 3.76
CA ILE A 53 -10.73 37.48 3.18
C ILE A 53 -11.44 36.68 4.29
N ASN A 54 -10.74 36.36 5.38
CA ASN A 54 -11.35 35.69 6.53
C ASN A 54 -12.49 36.54 7.10
N ASP A 55 -12.22 37.82 7.36
CA ASP A 55 -13.19 38.75 7.92
C ASP A 55 -14.38 38.96 6.96
N LEU A 56 -14.11 39.09 5.66
CA LEU A 56 -15.16 39.16 4.63
C LEU A 56 -16.07 37.93 4.69
N PHE A 57 -15.49 36.73 4.76
CA PHE A 57 -16.24 35.49 4.84
C PHE A 57 -17.08 35.43 6.12
N VAL A 58 -16.45 35.65 7.28
CA VAL A 58 -17.13 35.54 8.58
C VAL A 58 -18.30 36.52 8.69
N THR A 59 -18.13 37.75 8.21
CA THR A 59 -19.14 38.81 8.30
C THR A 59 -20.28 38.66 7.31
N GLN A 60 -20.01 38.31 6.05
CA GLN A 60 -21.04 38.34 5.00
C GLN A 60 -21.75 37.00 4.79
N PHE A 61 -21.16 35.87 5.19
CA PHE A 61 -21.64 34.54 4.81
C PHE A 61 -23.09 34.26 5.24
N ASP A 62 -23.49 34.60 6.47
CA ASP A 62 -24.82 34.26 6.99
C ASP A 62 -25.93 35.13 6.38
N SER A 63 -25.61 36.37 6.01
CA SER A 63 -26.55 37.32 5.40
C SER A 63 -26.68 37.16 3.89
N ALA A 64 -25.81 36.36 3.26
CA ALA A 64 -25.70 36.26 1.82
C ALA A 64 -26.71 35.30 1.19
N SER A 65 -27.08 35.57 -0.06
CA SER A 65 -27.83 34.61 -0.88
C SER A 65 -27.04 33.29 -1.07
N PRO A 66 -27.71 32.13 -1.28
CA PRO A 66 -27.05 30.85 -1.50
C PRO A 66 -26.02 30.87 -2.65
N ALA A 67 -26.31 31.61 -3.71
CA ALA A 67 -25.39 31.76 -4.85
C ALA A 67 -24.08 32.48 -4.47
N TYR A 68 -24.16 33.44 -3.56
CA TYR A 68 -22.98 34.16 -3.06
C TYR A 68 -22.23 33.35 -2.00
N GLN A 69 -22.94 32.62 -1.13
CA GLN A 69 -22.34 31.65 -0.22
C GLN A 69 -21.50 30.59 -0.96
N SER A 70 -22.05 29.99 -2.03
CA SER A 70 -21.30 29.04 -2.87
C SER A 70 -20.07 29.68 -3.51
N ALA A 71 -20.16 30.92 -3.99
CA ALA A 71 -19.01 31.61 -4.59
C ALA A 71 -17.92 31.94 -3.55
N LEU A 72 -18.29 32.28 -2.32
CA LEU A 72 -17.35 32.46 -1.21
C LEU A 72 -16.68 31.14 -0.81
N LEU A 73 -17.43 30.04 -0.72
CA LEU A 73 -16.90 28.71 -0.44
C LEU A 73 -15.93 28.23 -1.52
N GLU A 74 -16.24 28.49 -2.79
CA GLU A 74 -15.35 28.19 -3.91
C GLU A 74 -14.03 28.97 -3.79
N LEU A 75 -14.09 30.27 -3.44
CA LEU A 75 -12.89 31.07 -3.21
C LEU A 75 -12.03 30.47 -2.10
N VAL A 76 -12.64 30.16 -0.94
CA VAL A 76 -11.92 29.54 0.19
C VAL A 76 -11.33 28.19 -0.24
N ARG A 77 -12.09 27.34 -0.94
CA ARG A 77 -11.64 26.04 -1.45
C ARG A 77 -10.42 26.15 -2.37
N ILE A 78 -10.37 27.17 -3.23
CA ILE A 78 -9.24 27.46 -4.10
C ILE A 78 -8.02 27.86 -3.27
N LEU A 79 -8.19 28.77 -2.30
CA LEU A 79 -7.13 29.22 -1.42
C LEU A 79 -6.60 28.11 -0.50
N CYS A 80 -7.42 27.13 -0.13
CA CYS A 80 -7.00 25.96 0.63
C CYS A 80 -5.94 25.10 -0.06
N ARG A 81 -5.76 25.25 -1.38
CA ARG A 81 -4.74 24.49 -2.14
C ARG A 81 -3.32 24.97 -1.81
N ASP A 82 -3.20 26.17 -1.26
CA ASP A 82 -1.92 26.75 -0.85
C ASP A 82 -1.41 26.15 0.45
N LYS A 83 -0.43 25.25 0.36
CA LYS A 83 0.18 24.61 1.54
C LYS A 83 0.84 25.60 2.51
N THR A 84 1.29 26.76 2.02
CA THR A 84 2.10 27.69 2.82
C THR A 84 1.26 28.73 3.56
N GLY A 85 0.16 29.18 2.96
CA GLY A 85 -0.66 30.27 3.49
C GLY A 85 -1.99 29.85 4.12
N VAL A 86 -2.36 28.55 4.10
CA VAL A 86 -3.69 28.10 4.53
C VAL A 86 -3.96 28.34 6.01
N ASN A 87 -2.97 28.15 6.89
CA ASN A 87 -3.15 28.35 8.33
C ASN A 87 -3.29 29.85 8.70
N LEU A 88 -2.89 30.75 7.80
CA LEU A 88 -3.10 32.20 7.96
C LEU A 88 -4.49 32.65 7.49
N LEU A 89 -5.17 31.82 6.68
CA LEU A 89 -6.52 32.07 6.21
C LEU A 89 -7.57 31.56 7.20
N PHE A 90 -7.35 30.43 7.87
CA PHE A 90 -8.36 29.80 8.74
C PHE A 90 -8.31 30.32 10.18
N SER A 91 -9.41 30.96 10.59
CA SER A 91 -9.76 31.18 12.00
C SER A 91 -10.79 30.13 12.44
N ASP A 92 -10.91 29.89 13.75
CA ASP A 92 -11.94 28.99 14.29
C ASP A 92 -13.34 29.37 13.79
N ALA A 93 -13.66 30.67 13.76
CA ALA A 93 -14.93 31.19 13.28
C ALA A 93 -15.21 30.87 11.80
N LEU A 94 -14.19 30.99 10.94
CA LEU A 94 -14.33 30.65 9.53
C LEU A 94 -14.54 29.13 9.37
N VAL A 95 -13.73 28.32 10.06
CA VAL A 95 -13.87 26.85 10.02
C VAL A 95 -15.25 26.42 10.48
N GLU A 96 -15.75 26.96 11.60
CA GLU A 96 -17.10 26.65 12.10
C GLU A 96 -18.18 27.00 11.09
N LYS A 97 -18.09 28.14 10.41
CA LYS A 97 -19.04 28.50 9.34
C LYS A 97 -18.99 27.56 8.16
N VAL A 98 -17.80 27.12 7.74
CA VAL A 98 -17.67 26.12 6.66
C VAL A 98 -18.23 24.76 7.08
N LEU A 99 -18.01 24.33 8.33
CA LEU A 99 -18.59 23.10 8.89
C LEU A 99 -20.11 23.18 9.01
N GLN A 100 -20.64 24.34 9.40
CA GLN A 100 -22.07 24.63 9.44
C GLN A 100 -22.66 24.59 8.04
N ALA A 101 -22.08 25.33 7.08
CA ALA A 101 -22.50 25.31 5.68
C ALA A 101 -22.43 23.90 5.08
N GLY A 102 -21.46 23.10 5.52
CA GLY A 102 -21.28 21.70 5.15
C GLY A 102 -22.27 20.75 5.78
N GLY A 103 -23.18 21.20 6.68
CA GLY A 103 -24.22 20.38 7.29
C GLY A 103 -23.73 19.30 8.26
N ILE A 104 -22.54 19.49 8.84
CA ILE A 104 -21.93 18.57 9.82
C ILE A 104 -21.64 19.23 11.17
N PHE A 105 -22.16 20.43 11.39
CA PHE A 105 -22.07 21.10 12.69
C PHE A 105 -23.32 20.79 13.52
N PRO A 106 -23.20 20.21 14.73
CA PRO A 106 -24.35 19.82 15.53
C PRO A 106 -25.29 20.98 15.85
N GLY A 107 -26.61 20.73 15.79
CA GLY A 107 -27.65 21.67 16.19
C GLY A 107 -27.78 22.92 15.31
N ARG A 108 -27.16 22.95 14.12
CA ARG A 108 -27.27 24.04 13.14
C ARG A 108 -27.67 23.48 11.78
N PRO A 109 -28.98 23.26 11.53
CA PRO A 109 -29.45 22.74 10.26
C PRO A 109 -29.17 23.72 9.13
N VAL A 110 -28.90 23.18 7.94
CA VAL A 110 -28.64 23.95 6.72
C VAL A 110 -29.91 23.98 5.89
N ALA A 111 -30.13 25.09 5.16
CA ALA A 111 -31.33 25.29 4.37
C ALA A 111 -31.13 25.08 2.86
N ASN A 112 -29.91 24.83 2.37
CA ASN A 112 -29.65 24.76 0.94
C ASN A 112 -28.64 23.67 0.56
N PHE A 113 -29.10 22.68 -0.21
CA PHE A 113 -28.27 21.56 -0.65
C PHE A 113 -27.05 21.99 -1.50
N ASN A 114 -27.19 22.99 -2.38
CA ASN A 114 -26.07 23.42 -3.24
C ASN A 114 -24.92 24.02 -2.42
N VAL A 115 -25.26 24.78 -1.38
CA VAL A 115 -24.27 25.34 -0.44
C VAL A 115 -23.52 24.21 0.27
N VAL A 116 -24.23 23.16 0.72
CA VAL A 116 -23.64 21.96 1.32
C VAL A 116 -22.63 21.31 0.38
N THR A 117 -23.00 21.10 -0.90
CA THR A 117 -22.10 20.44 -1.85
C THR A 117 -20.80 21.21 -2.11
N GLU A 118 -20.84 22.55 -2.11
CA GLU A 118 -19.61 23.35 -2.27
C GLU A 118 -18.81 23.40 -0.97
N ALA A 119 -19.49 23.44 0.17
CA ALA A 119 -18.86 23.40 1.48
C ALA A 119 -18.11 22.09 1.73
N VAL A 120 -18.66 20.92 1.41
CA VAL A 120 -17.96 19.64 1.62
C VAL A 120 -16.70 19.52 0.74
N LYS A 121 -16.73 20.04 -0.50
CA LYS A 121 -15.52 20.13 -1.33
C LYS A 121 -14.47 21.05 -0.71
N CYS A 122 -14.90 22.15 -0.11
CA CYS A 122 -14.02 23.06 0.63
C CYS A 122 -13.42 22.36 1.86
N LEU A 123 -14.23 21.60 2.60
CA LEU A 123 -13.81 20.87 3.80
C LEU A 123 -12.74 19.82 3.50
N VAL A 124 -12.86 19.06 2.40
CA VAL A 124 -11.83 18.08 2.02
C VAL A 124 -10.46 18.76 1.89
N ASN A 125 -10.39 19.92 1.23
CA ASN A 125 -9.13 20.67 1.09
C ASN A 125 -8.68 21.31 2.41
N ALA A 126 -9.63 21.86 3.18
CA ALA A 126 -9.36 22.52 4.45
C ALA A 126 -8.77 21.52 5.46
N LEU A 127 -9.39 20.35 5.62
CA LEU A 127 -8.94 19.32 6.56
C LEU A 127 -7.62 18.68 6.13
N PHE A 128 -7.36 18.59 4.83
CA PHE A 128 -6.09 18.07 4.33
C PHE A 128 -4.92 19.02 4.63
N ASN A 129 -5.09 20.33 4.44
CA ASN A 129 -3.99 21.29 4.54
C ASN A 129 -3.94 22.07 5.87
N SER A 130 -5.04 22.22 6.61
CA SER A 130 -5.13 23.03 7.83
C SER A 130 -5.20 22.18 9.10
N VAL A 131 -4.34 22.48 10.07
CA VAL A 131 -4.38 21.86 11.40
C VAL A 131 -5.54 22.41 12.22
N VAL A 132 -5.83 23.71 12.08
CA VAL A 132 -6.95 24.38 12.77
C VAL A 132 -8.28 23.75 12.34
N ALA A 133 -8.46 23.50 11.04
CA ALA A 133 -9.65 22.84 10.53
C ALA A 133 -9.87 21.45 11.14
N ARG A 134 -8.80 20.65 11.24
CA ARG A 134 -8.83 19.32 11.85
C ARG A 134 -9.19 19.37 13.34
N SER A 135 -8.59 20.30 14.09
CA SER A 135 -8.85 20.45 15.52
C SER A 135 -10.30 20.80 15.82
N VAL A 136 -10.88 21.76 15.10
CA VAL A 136 -12.30 22.16 15.28
C VAL A 136 -13.23 21.02 14.87
N PHE A 137 -12.95 20.35 13.74
CA PHE A 137 -13.75 19.21 13.28
C PHE A 137 -13.77 18.07 14.30
N GLU A 138 -12.60 17.67 14.81
CA GLU A 138 -12.48 16.57 15.75
C GLU A 138 -13.19 16.87 17.09
N ALA A 139 -13.14 18.12 17.53
CA ALA A 139 -13.76 18.52 18.79
C ALA A 139 -15.29 18.61 18.71
N LYS A 140 -15.86 18.93 17.55
CA LYS A 140 -17.27 19.35 17.45
C LYS A 140 -18.12 18.61 16.43
N CYS A 141 -17.55 17.99 15.39
CA CYS A 141 -18.31 17.60 14.20
C CYS A 141 -18.23 16.12 13.82
N GLU A 142 -17.31 15.35 14.41
CA GLU A 142 -17.10 13.96 14.00
C GLU A 142 -18.38 13.11 14.12
N GLY A 143 -19.15 13.28 15.20
CA GLY A 143 -20.34 12.48 15.45
C GLY A 143 -21.45 12.80 14.45
N GLN A 144 -21.60 14.08 14.10
CA GLN A 144 -22.58 14.53 13.10
C GLN A 144 -22.23 14.00 11.70
N LEU A 145 -20.94 13.94 11.34
CA LEU A 145 -20.51 13.36 10.07
C LEU A 145 -20.88 11.87 10.01
N VAL A 146 -20.56 11.10 11.06
CA VAL A 146 -20.87 9.66 11.12
C VAL A 146 -22.37 9.43 11.05
N ALA A 147 -23.17 10.18 11.81
CA ALA A 147 -24.63 10.11 11.78
C ALA A 147 -25.21 10.45 10.40
N ARG A 148 -24.61 11.41 9.68
CA ARG A 148 -25.04 11.75 8.31
C ARG A 148 -24.73 10.63 7.33
N ILE A 149 -23.55 10.03 7.40
CA ILE A 149 -23.16 8.89 6.57
C ILE A 149 -24.13 7.74 6.78
N GLU A 150 -24.46 7.43 8.04
CA GLU A 150 -25.44 6.41 8.40
C GLU A 150 -26.83 6.72 7.83
N THR A 151 -27.32 7.96 8.02
CA THR A 151 -28.60 8.42 7.49
C THR A 151 -28.68 8.29 5.97
N ILE A 152 -27.64 8.73 5.25
CA ILE A 152 -27.60 8.62 3.79
C ILE A 152 -27.57 7.13 3.37
N LEU A 153 -26.82 6.30 4.09
CA LEU A 153 -26.76 4.87 3.81
C LEU A 153 -28.12 4.18 4.00
N GLU A 154 -28.85 4.50 5.07
CA GLU A 154 -30.20 3.99 5.31
C GLU A 154 -31.17 4.40 4.22
N PHE A 155 -31.13 5.67 3.80
CA PHE A 155 -31.89 6.17 2.65
C PHE A 155 -31.60 5.32 1.40
N LEU A 156 -30.33 5.17 1.03
CA LEU A 156 -29.94 4.39 -0.16
C LEU A 156 -30.33 2.91 -0.07
N LYS A 157 -30.30 2.31 1.14
CA LYS A 157 -30.78 0.95 1.39
C LYS A 157 -32.29 0.84 1.18
N ALA A 158 -33.08 1.77 1.72
CA ALA A 158 -34.54 1.79 1.55
C ALA A 158 -34.93 1.92 0.07
N SER A 159 -34.27 2.83 -0.65
CA SER A 159 -34.41 3.05 -2.08
C SER A 159 -34.06 1.86 -2.96
N SER A 160 -33.26 0.92 -2.44
CA SER A 160 -32.86 -0.29 -3.17
C SER A 160 -33.89 -1.42 -3.05
N ILE A 161 -34.81 -1.33 -2.07
CA ILE A 161 -35.80 -2.37 -1.77
C ILE A 161 -37.13 -2.10 -2.47
N SER A 162 -37.54 -0.83 -2.58
CA SER A 162 -38.79 -0.43 -3.23
C SER A 162 -38.58 0.76 -4.16
N ALA A 163 -39.29 0.78 -5.29
CA ALA A 163 -39.30 1.90 -6.22
C ALA A 163 -39.88 3.18 -5.60
N ASP A 164 -40.74 3.04 -4.59
CA ASP A 164 -41.31 4.14 -3.79
C ASP A 164 -40.45 4.49 -2.55
N GLY A 165 -39.30 3.83 -2.36
CA GLY A 165 -38.48 3.94 -1.16
C GLY A 165 -37.95 5.36 -0.91
N ASP A 166 -37.66 6.10 -1.99
CA ASP A 166 -37.20 7.49 -1.93
C ASP A 166 -38.26 8.42 -1.30
N ALA A 167 -39.55 8.18 -1.59
CA ALA A 167 -40.65 9.02 -1.10
C ALA A 167 -41.09 8.65 0.32
N ALA A 168 -40.80 7.43 0.77
CA ALA A 168 -41.19 6.92 2.08
C ALA A 168 -40.15 7.20 3.18
N TYR A 169 -38.88 7.42 2.82
CA TYR A 169 -37.83 7.65 3.82
C TYR A 169 -37.94 9.03 4.45
N THR A 170 -37.99 9.07 5.78
CA THR A 170 -38.07 10.33 6.55
C THR A 170 -36.71 10.66 7.13
N PHE A 171 -36.08 11.71 6.62
CA PHE A 171 -34.80 12.20 7.15
C PHE A 171 -34.97 12.78 8.57
N PRO A 172 -33.99 12.56 9.47
CA PRO A 172 -33.91 13.24 10.77
C PRO A 172 -33.89 14.76 10.62
N ALA A 173 -34.32 15.47 11.67
CA ALA A 173 -34.42 16.95 11.70
C ALA A 173 -33.12 17.66 11.27
N ASP A 174 -31.97 17.14 11.72
CA ASP A 174 -30.66 17.70 11.40
C ASP A 174 -30.26 17.56 9.92
N PHE A 175 -30.89 16.64 9.20
CA PHE A 175 -30.56 16.27 7.81
C PHE A 175 -31.73 16.46 6.84
N GLU A 176 -32.76 17.24 7.20
CA GLU A 176 -33.93 17.45 6.33
C GLU A 176 -33.59 18.08 4.98
N PHE A 177 -32.50 18.85 4.90
CA PHE A 177 -32.02 19.44 3.65
C PHE A 177 -31.69 18.40 2.57
N LEU A 178 -31.46 17.14 2.95
CA LEU A 178 -31.26 16.04 2.00
C LEU A 178 -32.49 15.80 1.12
N LYS A 179 -33.70 16.17 1.58
CA LYS A 179 -34.94 16.09 0.79
C LYS A 179 -34.89 16.94 -0.48
N GLU A 180 -34.10 18.01 -0.49
CA GLU A 180 -33.94 18.90 -1.65
C GLU A 180 -32.97 18.35 -2.69
N GLY A 181 -32.11 17.42 -2.30
CA GLY A 181 -31.07 16.84 -3.15
C GLY A 181 -31.63 15.77 -4.09
N SER A 182 -31.19 15.79 -5.35
CA SER A 182 -31.41 14.63 -6.22
C SER A 182 -30.62 13.42 -5.70
N ARG A 183 -31.10 12.20 -5.97
CA ARG A 183 -30.41 10.96 -5.58
C ARG A 183 -28.93 10.94 -5.94
N LYS A 184 -28.59 11.32 -7.18
CA LYS A 184 -27.19 11.41 -7.64
C LYS A 184 -26.37 12.39 -6.81
N ALA A 185 -26.96 13.50 -6.41
CA ALA A 185 -26.28 14.50 -5.61
C ALA A 185 -26.07 14.04 -4.16
N ILE A 186 -27.01 13.25 -3.60
CA ILE A 186 -26.85 12.59 -2.30
C ILE A 186 -25.76 11.51 -2.36
N GLU A 187 -25.70 10.75 -3.44
CA GLU A 187 -24.60 9.80 -3.72
C GLU A 187 -23.24 10.52 -3.79
N ASP A 188 -23.16 11.64 -4.51
CA ASP A 188 -21.95 12.46 -4.53
C ASP A 188 -21.60 13.01 -3.12
N LEU A 189 -22.60 13.40 -2.33
CA LEU A 189 -22.40 13.87 -0.95
C LEU A 189 -21.83 12.76 -0.07
N LEU A 190 -22.34 11.53 -0.15
CA LEU A 190 -21.81 10.38 0.59
C LEU A 190 -20.32 10.16 0.28
N PHE A 191 -19.93 10.27 -0.99
CA PHE A 191 -18.52 10.18 -1.37
C PHE A 191 -17.67 11.26 -0.69
N PHE A 192 -18.12 12.52 -0.69
CA PHE A 192 -17.39 13.59 -0.02
C PHE A 192 -17.33 13.40 1.49
N ASP A 193 -18.38 12.86 2.11
CA ASP A 193 -18.41 12.58 3.54
C ASP A 193 -17.42 11.48 3.93
N LEU A 194 -17.37 10.39 3.15
CA LEU A 194 -16.34 9.37 3.29
C LEU A 194 -14.95 9.96 3.08
N ARG A 195 -14.79 10.88 2.12
CA ARG A 195 -13.50 11.54 1.89
C ARG A 195 -13.07 12.42 3.07
N ILE A 196 -14.01 13.14 3.69
CA ILE A 196 -13.79 13.89 4.93
C ILE A 196 -13.38 12.93 6.05
N ALA A 197 -14.10 11.82 6.23
CA ALA A 197 -13.78 10.82 7.24
C ALA A 197 -12.38 10.21 7.05
N PHE A 198 -12.00 9.90 5.80
CA PHE A 198 -10.67 9.40 5.46
C PHE A 198 -9.58 10.43 5.78
N VAL A 199 -9.72 11.67 5.32
CA VAL A 199 -8.71 12.72 5.54
C VAL A 199 -8.56 13.03 7.03
N SER A 200 -9.67 13.13 7.77
CA SER A 200 -9.63 13.40 9.20
C SER A 200 -9.00 12.24 9.98
N SER A 201 -9.38 10.99 9.68
CA SER A 201 -8.80 9.82 10.35
C SER A 201 -7.33 9.62 10.02
N ALA A 202 -6.88 9.92 8.81
CA ALA A 202 -5.46 9.79 8.44
C ALA A 202 -4.52 10.69 9.26
N HIS A 203 -5.04 11.81 9.78
CA HIS A 203 -4.25 12.85 10.44
C HIS A 203 -4.43 12.94 11.96
N SER A 204 -5.32 12.16 12.55
CA SER A 204 -5.59 12.21 13.99
C SER A 204 -5.68 10.81 14.60
N ILE A 205 -4.63 10.42 15.34
CA ILE A 205 -4.59 9.19 16.14
C ILE A 205 -5.69 9.22 17.21
N GLU A 206 -6.01 10.41 17.74
CA GLU A 206 -7.09 10.60 18.71
C GLU A 206 -8.46 10.25 18.10
N LEU A 207 -8.72 10.68 16.86
CA LEU A 207 -9.94 10.31 16.13
C LEU A 207 -9.97 8.81 15.80
N GLN A 208 -8.85 8.24 15.36
CA GLN A 208 -8.72 6.78 15.14
C GLN A 208 -9.10 6.01 16.40
N ARG A 209 -8.56 6.42 17.56
CA ARG A 209 -8.87 5.81 18.86
C ARG A 209 -10.35 5.94 19.23
N LYS A 210 -10.94 7.13 19.10
CA LYS A 210 -12.37 7.37 19.37
C LYS A 210 -13.29 6.49 18.50
N TRP A 211 -12.91 6.22 17.26
CA TRP A 211 -13.70 5.39 16.35
C TRP A 211 -13.46 3.90 16.55
N VAL A 212 -12.26 3.46 16.92
CA VAL A 212 -11.99 2.04 17.20
C VAL A 212 -12.57 1.58 18.54
N GLU A 213 -12.59 2.45 19.55
CA GLU A 213 -13.17 2.16 20.87
C GLU A 213 -14.71 2.17 20.84
N ASN A 214 -15.31 2.83 19.86
CA ASN A 214 -16.76 2.86 19.66
C ASN A 214 -17.15 2.08 18.40
N ASN A 215 -17.47 0.79 18.61
CA ASN A 215 -17.91 -0.10 17.54
C ASN A 215 -19.07 0.45 16.70
N GLU A 216 -19.98 1.25 17.27
CA GLU A 216 -21.11 1.81 16.51
C GLU A 216 -20.61 2.74 15.39
N LYS A 217 -19.58 3.55 15.66
CA LYS A 217 -19.00 4.45 14.66
C LYS A 217 -18.24 3.68 13.59
N ALA A 218 -17.40 2.72 13.99
CA ALA A 218 -16.69 1.88 13.03
C ALA A 218 -17.65 1.01 12.19
N LYS A 219 -18.77 0.59 12.78
CA LYS A 219 -19.83 -0.17 12.10
C LYS A 219 -20.46 0.60 10.95
N VAL A 220 -20.63 1.92 11.05
CA VAL A 220 -21.14 2.71 9.93
C VAL A 220 -20.28 2.52 8.68
N PHE A 221 -18.95 2.54 8.81
CA PHE A 221 -18.04 2.33 7.67
C PHE A 221 -18.07 0.88 7.17
N LEU A 222 -18.22 -0.10 8.07
CA LEU A 222 -18.41 -1.50 7.69
C LEU A 222 -19.74 -1.71 6.94
N ASP A 223 -20.80 -1.02 7.34
CA ASP A 223 -22.11 -1.08 6.69
C ASP A 223 -22.07 -0.42 5.30
N VAL A 224 -21.32 0.67 5.14
CA VAL A 224 -21.03 1.28 3.82
C VAL A 224 -20.29 0.28 2.94
N LEU A 225 -19.24 -0.36 3.45
CA LEU A 225 -18.49 -1.38 2.73
C LEU A 225 -19.39 -2.53 2.29
N SER A 226 -20.19 -3.07 3.21
CA SER A 226 -21.10 -4.20 2.98
C SER A 226 -22.18 -3.84 1.96
N PHE A 227 -22.73 -2.63 2.02
CA PHE A 227 -23.69 -2.13 1.05
C PHE A 227 -23.06 -2.01 -0.34
N ALA A 228 -21.91 -1.33 -0.42
CA ALA A 228 -21.22 -1.09 -1.67
C ALA A 228 -20.79 -2.41 -2.34
N THR A 229 -20.41 -3.41 -1.55
CA THR A 229 -19.91 -4.72 -2.02
C THR A 229 -20.95 -5.84 -2.00
N LYS A 230 -22.23 -5.50 -1.84
CA LYS A 230 -23.35 -6.45 -1.81
C LYS A 230 -23.54 -7.18 -3.15
N ILE A 231 -23.38 -6.47 -4.27
CA ILE A 231 -23.57 -6.99 -5.62
C ILE A 231 -22.23 -6.91 -6.35
N ALA A 232 -21.81 -8.03 -6.94
CA ALA A 232 -20.65 -8.11 -7.81
C ALA A 232 -21.09 -8.43 -9.26
N PRO A 233 -20.32 -8.06 -10.29
CA PRO A 233 -19.11 -7.24 -10.25
C PRO A 233 -19.43 -5.76 -9.96
N ILE A 234 -18.42 -5.02 -9.50
CA ILE A 234 -18.52 -3.58 -9.28
C ILE A 234 -17.55 -2.90 -10.25
N PRO A 235 -18.05 -2.14 -11.24
CA PRO A 235 -17.18 -1.42 -12.16
C PRO A 235 -16.32 -0.39 -11.40
N PRO A 236 -15.01 -0.25 -11.74
CA PRO A 236 -14.14 0.75 -11.11
C PRO A 236 -14.64 2.20 -11.21
N THR A 237 -15.46 2.50 -12.23
CA THR A 237 -16.06 3.83 -12.45
C THR A 237 -17.37 4.06 -11.68
N SER A 238 -17.82 3.08 -10.90
CA SER A 238 -19.09 3.15 -10.16
C SER A 238 -18.92 3.81 -8.79
N LYS A 239 -19.99 4.44 -8.30
CA LYS A 239 -20.03 5.00 -6.95
C LYS A 239 -19.79 3.96 -5.86
N ASN A 240 -20.30 2.74 -6.03
CA ASN A 240 -20.05 1.66 -5.08
C ASN A 240 -18.55 1.31 -4.98
N PHE A 241 -17.81 1.39 -6.09
CA PHE A 241 -16.36 1.19 -6.04
C PHE A 241 -15.67 2.29 -5.22
N GLU A 242 -16.05 3.55 -5.45
CA GLU A 242 -15.55 4.70 -4.69
C GLU A 242 -15.88 4.57 -3.19
N TYR A 243 -17.12 4.20 -2.83
CA TYR A 243 -17.54 4.01 -1.44
C TYR A 243 -16.79 2.88 -0.75
N ALA A 244 -16.69 1.72 -1.40
CA ALA A 244 -15.97 0.57 -0.83
C ALA A 244 -14.49 0.90 -0.62
N THR A 245 -13.89 1.59 -1.58
CA THR A 245 -12.49 2.02 -1.49
C THR A 245 -12.25 3.00 -0.35
N GLU A 246 -13.09 4.04 -0.21
CA GLU A 246 -12.92 5.00 0.90
C GLU A 246 -13.25 4.34 2.25
N ALA A 247 -14.27 3.48 2.34
CA ALA A 247 -14.60 2.74 3.56
C ALA A 247 -13.45 1.84 4.04
N LEU A 248 -12.80 1.11 3.13
CA LEU A 248 -11.63 0.28 3.46
C LEU A 248 -10.45 1.14 3.95
N LYS A 249 -10.21 2.30 3.34
CA LYS A 249 -9.15 3.24 3.77
C LYS A 249 -9.46 3.84 5.15
N ILE A 250 -10.71 4.20 5.42
CA ILE A 250 -11.13 4.71 6.73
C ILE A 250 -10.91 3.64 7.80
N LEU A 251 -11.40 2.42 7.57
CA LEU A 251 -11.21 1.31 8.48
C LEU A 251 -9.72 1.00 8.67
N PHE A 252 -8.91 1.03 7.61
CA PHE A 252 -7.45 0.88 7.73
C PHE A 252 -6.86 1.94 8.67
N ASN A 253 -7.22 3.22 8.51
CA ASN A 253 -6.75 4.28 9.40
C ASN A 253 -7.19 4.04 10.86
N VAL A 254 -8.42 3.57 11.07
CA VAL A 254 -8.97 3.28 12.41
C VAL A 254 -8.18 2.18 13.11
N TYR A 255 -7.79 1.11 12.39
CA TYR A 255 -7.12 -0.05 12.99
C TYR A 255 -5.59 0.01 12.96
N CYS A 256 -4.95 0.78 12.06
CA CYS A 256 -3.50 0.67 11.82
C CYS A 256 -2.61 1.04 13.02
N HIS A 257 -3.09 1.89 13.94
CA HIS A 257 -2.39 2.23 15.19
C HIS A 257 -3.15 1.78 16.44
N ALA A 258 -4.21 0.98 16.29
CA ALA A 258 -5.04 0.55 17.41
C ALA A 258 -4.28 -0.47 18.27
N SER A 259 -4.03 -0.12 19.54
CA SER A 259 -3.43 -1.05 20.52
C SER A 259 -4.46 -1.98 21.15
N MET A 260 -5.71 -1.52 21.26
CA MET A 260 -6.83 -2.25 21.84
C MET A 260 -8.06 -1.98 20.98
N PHE A 261 -8.82 -3.04 20.72
CA PHE A 261 -10.08 -2.99 19.98
C PHE A 261 -10.89 -4.24 20.32
N ASP A 262 -12.19 -4.20 20.04
CA ASP A 262 -13.06 -5.36 20.17
C ASP A 262 -12.70 -6.40 19.10
N VAL A 263 -12.23 -7.57 19.56
CA VAL A 263 -11.78 -8.66 18.67
C VAL A 263 -12.94 -9.27 17.90
N ASP A 264 -14.15 -9.34 18.46
CA ASP A 264 -15.30 -9.93 17.78
C ASP A 264 -15.79 -9.01 16.64
N PHE A 265 -15.80 -7.70 16.90
CA PHE A 265 -16.10 -6.72 15.87
C PHE A 265 -15.01 -6.67 14.79
N ALA A 266 -13.73 -6.67 15.18
CA ALA A 266 -12.61 -6.74 14.25
C ALA A 266 -12.65 -8.02 13.39
N GLN A 267 -13.05 -9.16 13.98
CA GLN A 267 -13.26 -10.41 13.25
C GLN A 267 -14.36 -10.27 12.20
N THR A 268 -15.44 -9.55 12.51
CA THR A 268 -16.51 -9.25 11.55
C THR A 268 -15.98 -8.42 10.37
N VAL A 269 -15.17 -7.40 10.65
CA VAL A 269 -14.50 -6.60 9.60
C VAL A 269 -13.57 -7.47 8.75
N ALA A 270 -12.77 -8.34 9.38
CA ALA A 270 -11.86 -9.25 8.68
C ALA A 270 -12.60 -10.25 7.79
N ASN A 271 -13.74 -10.79 8.25
CA ASN A 271 -14.58 -11.70 7.47
C ASN A 271 -15.16 -11.02 6.23
N GLU A 272 -15.60 -9.76 6.35
CA GLU A 272 -16.09 -8.99 5.20
C GLU A 272 -14.97 -8.70 4.19
N CYS A 273 -13.77 -8.37 4.68
CA CYS A 273 -12.60 -8.24 3.82
C CYS A 273 -12.23 -9.56 3.12
N ALA A 274 -12.30 -10.69 3.84
CA ALA A 274 -12.05 -12.01 3.26
C ALA A 274 -13.07 -12.36 2.17
N ARG A 275 -14.36 -12.01 2.35
CA ARG A 275 -15.41 -12.17 1.34
C ARG A 275 -15.07 -11.41 0.05
N ILE A 276 -14.52 -10.19 0.16
CA ILE A 276 -14.06 -9.40 -0.99
C ILE A 276 -12.87 -10.08 -1.69
N VAL A 277 -11.87 -10.55 -0.93
CA VAL A 277 -10.69 -11.22 -1.49
C VAL A 277 -11.07 -12.52 -2.21
N LEU A 278 -12.01 -13.29 -1.65
CA LEU A 278 -12.49 -14.57 -2.18
C LEU A 278 -13.31 -14.43 -3.46
N ASN A 279 -13.96 -13.29 -3.70
CA ASN A 279 -14.81 -13.12 -4.86
C ASN A 279 -14.00 -12.71 -6.10
N HIS A 280 -13.93 -13.58 -7.09
CA HIS A 280 -13.15 -13.34 -8.32
C HIS A 280 -13.66 -12.15 -9.16
N ASP A 281 -14.93 -11.76 -9.02
CA ASP A 281 -15.56 -10.68 -9.79
C ASP A 281 -15.16 -9.26 -9.33
N PHE A 282 -14.54 -9.13 -8.15
CA PHE A 282 -14.01 -7.86 -7.69
C PHE A 282 -12.61 -7.57 -8.26
N ASP A 283 -12.35 -6.28 -8.50
CA ASP A 283 -11.08 -5.79 -9.00
C ASP A 283 -9.92 -6.03 -8.01
N ASP A 284 -8.71 -6.24 -8.55
CA ASP A 284 -7.52 -6.52 -7.73
C ASP A 284 -7.13 -5.33 -6.82
N ASP A 285 -7.45 -4.07 -7.18
CA ASP A 285 -7.22 -2.88 -6.35
C ASP A 285 -8.12 -2.88 -5.11
N LEU A 286 -9.38 -3.25 -5.28
CA LEU A 286 -10.33 -3.37 -4.16
C LEU A 286 -9.90 -4.50 -3.21
N LYS A 287 -9.47 -5.65 -3.78
CA LYS A 287 -8.91 -6.77 -3.00
C LYS A 287 -7.65 -6.36 -2.25
N GLN A 288 -6.77 -5.57 -2.87
CA GLN A 288 -5.57 -5.06 -2.21
C GLN A 288 -5.91 -4.18 -1.00
N ASN A 289 -6.88 -3.27 -1.11
CA ASN A 289 -7.33 -2.46 0.02
C ASN A 289 -7.93 -3.33 1.16
N ALA A 290 -8.64 -4.41 0.82
CA ALA A 290 -9.13 -5.37 1.82
C ALA A 290 -7.97 -6.11 2.52
N VAL A 291 -6.93 -6.50 1.79
CA VAL A 291 -5.72 -7.12 2.36
C VAL A 291 -4.94 -6.12 3.23
N HIS A 292 -4.89 -4.84 2.86
CA HIS A 292 -4.27 -3.78 3.68
C HIS A 292 -4.93 -3.71 5.06
N LEU A 293 -6.26 -3.75 5.11
CA LEU A 293 -7.01 -3.75 6.36
C LEU A 293 -6.84 -5.06 7.15
N ILE A 294 -6.87 -6.23 6.52
CA ILE A 294 -6.61 -7.50 7.24
C ILE A 294 -5.22 -7.49 7.89
N ALA A 295 -4.21 -6.90 7.24
CA ALA A 295 -2.85 -6.82 7.77
C ALA A 295 -2.75 -6.02 9.08
N THR A 296 -3.70 -5.12 9.38
CA THR A 296 -3.75 -4.37 10.65
C THR A 296 -4.41 -5.16 11.79
N MET A 297 -5.01 -6.32 11.52
CA MET A 297 -5.71 -7.15 12.53
C MET A 297 -5.18 -8.59 12.56
N PRO A 298 -3.90 -8.84 12.93
CA PRO A 298 -3.31 -10.17 12.89
C PRO A 298 -4.05 -11.20 13.76
N CYS A 299 -4.66 -10.78 14.87
CA CYS A 299 -5.43 -11.66 15.75
C CYS A 299 -6.63 -12.33 15.05
N CYS A 300 -7.17 -11.71 13.99
CA CYS A 300 -8.35 -12.21 13.27
C CYS A 300 -8.00 -13.19 12.14
N MET A 301 -6.73 -13.24 11.72
CA MET A 301 -6.29 -14.04 10.58
C MET A 301 -6.47 -15.57 10.76
N PRO A 302 -6.26 -16.18 11.94
CA PRO A 302 -6.45 -17.62 12.12
C PRO A 302 -7.88 -18.09 11.81
N ALA A 303 -8.88 -17.27 12.10
CA ALA A 303 -10.29 -17.58 11.82
C ALA A 303 -10.62 -17.56 10.32
N LEU A 304 -9.74 -17.00 9.47
CA LEU A 304 -9.89 -17.03 8.00
C LEU A 304 -9.48 -18.38 7.38
N CYS A 305 -8.95 -19.30 8.19
CA CYS A 305 -8.62 -20.67 7.80
C CYS A 305 -9.25 -21.67 8.79
N PRO A 306 -10.60 -21.73 8.89
CA PRO A 306 -11.27 -22.57 9.87
C PRO A 306 -11.06 -24.07 9.58
N LEU A 307 -11.10 -24.88 10.63
CA LEU A 307 -11.21 -26.33 10.51
C LEU A 307 -12.64 -26.67 10.08
N LEU A 308 -12.79 -27.44 9.01
CA LEU A 308 -14.10 -27.77 8.45
C LEU A 308 -14.66 -29.05 9.09
N GLY A 309 -15.97 -29.04 9.35
CA GLY A 309 -16.71 -30.26 9.68
C GLY A 309 -16.84 -31.20 8.47
N GLU A 310 -17.26 -32.45 8.72
CA GLU A 310 -17.42 -33.47 7.66
C GLU A 310 -18.40 -33.03 6.55
N GLU A 311 -19.49 -32.33 6.91
CA GLU A 311 -20.49 -31.83 5.97
C GLU A 311 -19.98 -30.65 5.12
N GLU A 312 -19.22 -29.74 5.74
CA GLU A 312 -18.66 -28.55 5.08
C GLU A 312 -17.50 -28.89 4.14
N ALA A 313 -16.79 -29.98 4.43
CA ALA A 313 -15.72 -30.50 3.59
C ALA A 313 -16.22 -31.00 2.23
N GLY A 314 -17.48 -31.45 2.13
CA GLY A 314 -18.06 -31.90 0.86
C GLY A 314 -18.32 -30.79 -0.15
N THR A 315 -18.45 -29.53 0.31
CA THR A 315 -18.82 -28.38 -0.53
C THR A 315 -17.68 -27.41 -0.79
N THR A 316 -16.60 -27.49 -0.01
CA THR A 316 -15.46 -26.57 -0.10
C THR A 316 -14.42 -27.06 -1.11
N THR A 317 -14.02 -26.20 -2.04
CA THR A 317 -13.15 -26.59 -3.17
C THR A 317 -11.66 -26.67 -2.84
N LYS A 318 -11.19 -25.97 -1.80
CA LYS A 318 -9.77 -25.86 -1.45
C LYS A 318 -9.56 -26.27 0.01
N ILE A 319 -9.50 -27.57 0.25
CA ILE A 319 -9.27 -28.15 1.58
C ILE A 319 -7.87 -28.70 1.66
N PHE A 320 -7.17 -28.44 2.77
CA PHE A 320 -5.85 -29.00 3.04
C PHE A 320 -5.70 -29.33 4.52
N GLU A 321 -5.34 -30.59 4.82
CA GLU A 321 -5.22 -31.10 6.21
C GLU A 321 -6.49 -30.81 7.06
N GLY A 322 -7.68 -30.82 6.45
CA GLY A 322 -8.97 -30.56 7.11
C GLY A 322 -9.37 -29.09 7.25
N TYR A 323 -8.52 -28.15 6.83
CA TYR A 323 -8.77 -26.71 6.92
C TYR A 323 -9.19 -26.12 5.58
N ASP A 324 -10.01 -25.06 5.63
CA ASP A 324 -10.32 -24.22 4.46
C ASP A 324 -9.12 -23.34 4.09
N MET A 325 -8.61 -23.51 2.87
CA MET A 325 -7.49 -22.74 2.33
C MET A 325 -7.91 -21.78 1.21
N ARG A 326 -9.21 -21.57 0.96
CA ARG A 326 -9.69 -20.67 -0.11
C ARG A 326 -9.14 -19.26 0.05
N PHE A 327 -9.12 -18.73 1.28
CA PHE A 327 -8.61 -17.37 1.53
C PHE A 327 -7.12 -17.27 1.21
N VAL A 328 -6.32 -18.25 1.65
CA VAL A 328 -4.87 -18.30 1.38
C VAL A 328 -4.58 -18.45 -0.11
N ASP A 329 -5.33 -19.32 -0.81
CA ASP A 329 -5.19 -19.52 -2.26
C ASP A 329 -5.52 -18.23 -3.02
N ALA A 330 -6.65 -17.59 -2.69
CA ALA A 330 -7.04 -16.30 -3.28
C ALA A 330 -6.00 -15.20 -3.01
N LEU A 331 -5.44 -15.14 -1.79
CA LEU A 331 -4.40 -14.18 -1.43
C LEU A 331 -3.13 -14.35 -2.28
N LEU A 332 -2.69 -15.60 -2.50
CA LEU A 332 -1.55 -15.92 -3.36
C LEU A 332 -1.83 -15.58 -4.83
N GLU A 333 -3.04 -15.85 -5.32
CA GLU A 333 -3.44 -15.52 -6.68
C GLU A 333 -3.49 -14.00 -6.93
N VAL A 334 -4.07 -13.24 -6.01
CA VAL A 334 -4.09 -11.77 -6.09
C VAL A 334 -2.67 -11.21 -6.05
N LEU A 335 -1.82 -11.71 -5.14
CA LEU A 335 -0.40 -11.35 -5.10
C LEU A 335 0.28 -11.62 -6.45
N ALA A 336 0.11 -12.81 -7.02
CA ALA A 336 0.73 -13.18 -8.28
C ALA A 336 0.34 -12.26 -9.45
N ARG A 337 -0.94 -11.83 -9.51
CA ARG A 337 -1.43 -10.87 -10.52
C ARG A 337 -0.94 -9.45 -10.26
N LYS A 338 -0.90 -9.03 -9.00
CA LYS A 338 -0.44 -7.70 -8.61
C LYS A 338 1.04 -7.51 -8.88
N VAL A 339 1.88 -8.51 -8.60
CA VAL A 339 3.32 -8.45 -8.90
C VAL A 339 3.60 -8.20 -10.39
N ASP A 340 2.74 -8.68 -11.30
CA ASP A 340 2.89 -8.43 -12.74
C ASP A 340 2.45 -7.03 -13.17
N LYS A 341 1.44 -6.47 -12.49
CA LYS A 341 0.81 -5.19 -12.86
C LYS A 341 1.45 -3.99 -12.17
N THR A 342 1.99 -4.17 -10.97
CA THR A 342 2.45 -3.08 -10.11
C THR A 342 3.73 -2.46 -10.66
N GLY A 343 3.67 -1.17 -10.99
CA GLY A 343 4.84 -0.38 -11.38
C GLY A 343 5.81 -0.19 -10.21
N LYS A 344 7.08 0.13 -10.50
CA LYS A 344 8.17 0.22 -9.50
C LYS A 344 7.84 1.12 -8.28
N GLU A 345 7.02 2.15 -8.47
CA GLU A 345 6.66 3.12 -7.41
C GLU A 345 5.63 2.59 -6.40
N GLU A 346 4.83 1.60 -6.79
CA GLU A 346 3.74 1.05 -5.97
C GLU A 346 4.05 -0.34 -5.40
N VAL A 347 5.26 -0.85 -5.65
CA VAL A 347 5.70 -2.19 -5.22
C VAL A 347 5.59 -2.35 -3.70
N ASP A 348 5.79 -1.27 -2.94
CA ASP A 348 5.66 -1.29 -1.47
C ASP A 348 4.25 -1.59 -0.97
N LEU A 349 3.22 -1.35 -1.79
CA LEU A 349 1.83 -1.71 -1.45
C LEU A 349 1.61 -3.23 -1.42
N LEU A 350 2.57 -4.03 -1.88
CA LEU A 350 2.56 -5.49 -1.77
C LEU A 350 3.01 -5.98 -0.38
N SER A 351 3.62 -5.11 0.43
CA SER A 351 4.16 -5.47 1.75
C SER A 351 3.12 -6.14 2.65
N THR A 352 1.88 -5.65 2.61
CA THR A 352 0.75 -6.18 3.41
C THR A 352 0.36 -7.61 3.01
N PHE A 353 0.53 -8.00 1.75
CA PHE A 353 0.33 -9.40 1.31
C PHE A 353 1.36 -10.30 1.99
N PHE A 354 2.63 -9.92 1.95
CA PHE A 354 3.70 -10.67 2.61
C PHE A 354 3.51 -10.68 4.12
N THR A 355 3.18 -9.56 4.76
CA THR A 355 2.90 -9.49 6.20
C THR A 355 1.78 -10.46 6.60
N THR A 356 0.66 -10.46 5.86
CA THR A 356 -0.47 -11.37 6.10
C THR A 356 -0.07 -12.83 5.90
N LEU A 357 0.62 -13.15 4.79
CA LEU A 357 1.07 -14.50 4.48
C LEU A 357 2.10 -15.03 5.49
N ILE A 358 3.08 -14.20 5.90
CA ILE A 358 4.08 -14.52 6.91
C ILE A 358 3.40 -14.83 8.24
N TYR A 359 2.46 -13.98 8.66
CA TYR A 359 1.75 -14.17 9.91
C TYR A 359 0.94 -15.47 9.90
N LEU A 360 0.15 -15.72 8.86
CA LEU A 360 -0.58 -16.98 8.67
C LEU A 360 0.35 -18.19 8.68
N CYS A 361 1.47 -18.13 7.96
CA CYS A 361 2.42 -19.24 7.88
C CYS A 361 3.19 -19.48 9.19
N LYS A 362 3.40 -18.45 10.02
CA LYS A 362 4.03 -18.59 11.35
C LYS A 362 3.07 -19.22 12.36
N ASN A 363 1.79 -18.87 12.29
CA ASN A 363 0.79 -19.27 13.30
C ASN A 363 -0.06 -20.48 12.89
N HIS A 364 -0.11 -20.84 11.61
CA HIS A 364 -0.94 -21.94 11.10
C HIS A 364 -0.11 -22.92 10.25
N LYS A 365 0.20 -24.10 10.83
CA LYS A 365 1.07 -25.11 10.20
C LYS A 365 0.55 -25.60 8.84
N ALA A 366 -0.77 -25.84 8.75
CA ALA A 366 -1.43 -26.29 7.53
C ALA A 366 -1.32 -25.24 6.41
N ALA A 367 -1.68 -23.98 6.69
CA ALA A 367 -1.49 -22.85 5.77
C ALA A 367 -0.03 -22.72 5.29
N ARG A 368 0.97 -22.84 6.18
CA ARG A 368 2.38 -22.82 5.76
C ARG A 368 2.72 -23.96 4.79
N ARG A 369 2.27 -25.18 5.07
CA ARG A 369 2.51 -26.34 4.20
C ARG A 369 1.80 -26.17 2.86
N PHE A 370 0.57 -25.66 2.87
CA PHE A 370 -0.19 -25.32 1.67
C PHE A 370 0.54 -24.26 0.83
N CYS A 371 0.97 -23.15 1.44
CA CYS A 371 1.77 -22.12 0.79
C CYS A 371 3.11 -22.67 0.26
N ARG A 372 3.80 -23.54 1.01
CA ARG A 372 5.03 -24.20 0.54
C ARG A 372 4.76 -24.97 -0.76
N LEU A 373 3.72 -25.80 -0.80
CA LEU A 373 3.37 -26.58 -2.00
C LEU A 373 2.97 -25.70 -3.20
N LYS A 374 2.38 -24.53 -2.96
CA LYS A 374 1.95 -23.59 -4.01
C LYS A 374 3.06 -22.67 -4.52
N VAL A 375 3.91 -22.18 -3.61
CA VAL A 375 4.93 -21.17 -3.92
C VAL A 375 6.27 -21.81 -4.24
N ILE A 376 6.71 -22.78 -3.45
CA ILE A 376 7.99 -23.49 -3.60
C ILE A 376 7.76 -25.01 -3.60
N PRO A 377 7.06 -25.55 -4.62
CA PRO A 377 6.89 -26.99 -4.75
C PRO A 377 8.25 -27.71 -4.87
N PRO A 378 8.32 -29.02 -4.58
CA PRO A 378 9.53 -29.79 -4.78
C PRO A 378 10.14 -29.56 -6.17
N LEU A 379 11.46 -29.35 -6.20
CA LEU A 379 12.16 -29.00 -7.43
C LEU A 379 12.10 -30.15 -8.45
N ARG A 380 12.16 -29.77 -9.72
CA ARG A 380 12.29 -30.62 -10.91
C ARG A 380 13.53 -30.16 -11.65
N ALA A 381 14.05 -30.96 -12.58
CA ALA A 381 15.22 -30.57 -13.37
C ALA A 381 15.00 -29.24 -14.13
N SER A 382 13.81 -29.04 -14.71
CA SER A 382 13.45 -27.82 -15.44
C SER A 382 13.45 -26.55 -14.58
N HIS A 383 13.32 -26.68 -13.26
CA HIS A 383 13.30 -25.53 -12.36
C HIS A 383 14.68 -24.94 -12.05
N VAL A 384 15.76 -25.63 -12.43
CA VAL A 384 17.16 -25.23 -12.20
C VAL A 384 17.97 -25.06 -13.49
N GLU A 385 17.31 -25.03 -14.65
CA GLU A 385 17.94 -24.73 -15.94
C GLU A 385 18.28 -23.23 -16.10
N HIS A 386 17.53 -22.37 -15.42
CA HIS A 386 17.63 -20.91 -15.49
C HIS A 386 17.71 -20.28 -14.10
N PRO A 387 18.19 -19.03 -13.97
CA PRO A 387 18.24 -18.32 -12.71
C PRO A 387 16.91 -18.34 -11.94
N PRO A 388 16.93 -18.44 -10.60
CA PRO A 388 15.72 -18.61 -9.81
C PRO A 388 14.78 -17.39 -9.83
N ASP A 389 15.26 -16.19 -10.21
CA ASP A 389 14.49 -14.96 -10.42
C ASP A 389 13.92 -14.80 -11.85
N GLU A 390 14.35 -15.66 -12.77
CA GLU A 390 13.85 -15.72 -14.15
C GLU A 390 12.70 -16.73 -14.28
N GLY A 391 11.60 -16.29 -14.91
CA GLY A 391 10.40 -17.11 -15.14
C GLY A 391 9.10 -16.45 -14.68
N VAL A 392 8.00 -17.19 -14.86
CA VAL A 392 6.62 -16.71 -14.62
C VAL A 392 5.98 -17.31 -13.38
N THR A 393 6.63 -18.28 -12.73
CA THR A 393 6.08 -18.90 -11.51
C THR A 393 6.08 -17.91 -10.34
N LEU A 394 5.22 -18.14 -9.35
CA LEU A 394 5.19 -17.29 -8.16
C LEU A 394 6.51 -17.33 -7.38
N ARG A 395 7.24 -18.45 -7.40
CA ARG A 395 8.62 -18.53 -6.89
C ARG A 395 9.49 -17.48 -7.56
N ASN A 396 9.57 -17.50 -8.90
CA ASN A 396 10.46 -16.63 -9.65
C ASN A 396 10.15 -15.15 -9.37
N LYS A 397 8.86 -14.82 -9.37
CA LYS A 397 8.37 -13.47 -9.04
C LYS A 397 8.84 -13.02 -7.66
N ILE A 398 8.68 -13.86 -6.62
CA ILE A 398 9.08 -13.51 -5.25
C ILE A 398 10.61 -13.41 -5.12
N VAL A 399 11.37 -14.31 -5.74
CA VAL A 399 12.85 -14.24 -5.74
C VAL A 399 13.31 -12.93 -6.39
N ARG A 400 12.66 -12.49 -7.47
CA ARG A 400 12.95 -11.19 -8.10
C ARG A 400 12.65 -10.01 -7.17
N LEU A 401 11.60 -10.10 -6.34
CA LEU A 401 11.29 -9.08 -5.32
C LEU A 401 12.33 -9.03 -4.19
N MET A 402 13.08 -10.11 -3.95
CA MET A 402 14.24 -10.09 -3.03
C MET A 402 15.40 -9.22 -3.56
N LEU A 403 15.33 -8.75 -4.81
CA LEU A 403 16.28 -7.78 -5.36
C LEU A 403 15.70 -6.35 -5.40
N SER A 404 14.49 -6.13 -4.87
CA SER A 404 13.88 -4.80 -4.80
C SER A 404 14.77 -3.83 -4.00
N PRO A 405 14.86 -2.54 -4.42
CA PRO A 405 15.53 -1.52 -3.62
C PRO A 405 14.75 -1.13 -2.36
N THR A 406 13.49 -1.58 -2.22
CA THR A 406 12.60 -1.23 -1.12
C THR A 406 12.61 -2.27 0.01
N ASN A 407 11.97 -1.93 1.14
CA ASN A 407 11.82 -2.83 2.30
C ASN A 407 11.04 -4.12 1.97
N LEU A 408 10.36 -4.16 0.82
CA LEU A 408 9.69 -5.37 0.34
C LEU A 408 10.65 -6.55 0.17
N ARG A 409 11.92 -6.29 -0.15
CA ARG A 409 12.94 -7.34 -0.26
C ARG A 409 13.00 -8.21 0.99
N ASP A 410 13.02 -7.58 2.16
CA ASP A 410 13.18 -8.28 3.43
C ASP A 410 11.93 -9.10 3.76
N LEU A 411 10.73 -8.59 3.41
CA LEU A 411 9.47 -9.32 3.54
C LEU A 411 9.37 -10.50 2.58
N ALA A 412 9.76 -10.34 1.32
CA ALA A 412 9.81 -11.41 0.34
C ALA A 412 10.76 -12.55 0.79
N GLY A 413 11.95 -12.18 1.27
CA GLY A 413 12.92 -13.11 1.82
C GLY A 413 12.44 -13.82 3.09
N GLU A 414 11.89 -13.08 4.05
CA GLU A 414 11.33 -13.65 5.29
C GLU A 414 10.16 -14.60 4.98
N PHE A 415 9.31 -14.29 4.00
CA PHE A 415 8.24 -15.20 3.59
C PHE A 415 8.78 -16.54 3.09
N LEU A 416 9.73 -16.54 2.14
CA LEU A 416 10.35 -17.78 1.67
C LEU A 416 11.08 -18.52 2.81
N PHE A 417 11.74 -17.79 3.70
CA PHE A 417 12.44 -18.39 4.83
C PHE A 417 11.48 -19.06 5.83
N VAL A 418 10.30 -18.46 6.07
CA VAL A 418 9.24 -19.07 6.87
C VAL A 418 8.70 -20.35 6.21
N LEU A 419 8.47 -20.35 4.89
CA LEU A 419 8.07 -21.56 4.16
C LEU A 419 9.12 -22.68 4.25
N CYS A 420 10.40 -22.30 4.23
CA CYS A 420 11.56 -23.17 4.43
C CYS A 420 11.81 -23.58 5.89
N LYS A 421 10.85 -23.35 6.81
CA LYS A 421 10.96 -23.62 8.25
C LYS A 421 12.19 -22.97 8.91
N ARG A 422 12.65 -21.82 8.40
CA ARG A 422 13.88 -21.15 8.80
C ARG A 422 15.16 -22.02 8.61
N SER A 423 15.15 -22.95 7.66
CA SER A 423 16.36 -23.69 7.28
C SER A 423 17.14 -22.93 6.20
N VAL A 424 18.41 -22.63 6.50
CA VAL A 424 19.35 -21.94 5.58
C VAL A 424 19.57 -22.79 4.34
N SER A 425 19.81 -24.09 4.51
CA SER A 425 20.04 -25.01 3.38
C SER A 425 18.85 -25.07 2.43
N ARG A 426 17.62 -25.14 2.95
CA ARG A 426 16.41 -25.11 2.09
C ARG A 426 16.25 -23.79 1.38
N LEU A 427 16.48 -22.67 2.07
CA LEU A 427 16.38 -21.36 1.43
C LEU A 427 17.36 -21.23 0.26
N ILE A 428 18.62 -21.63 0.46
CA ILE A 428 19.65 -21.62 -0.59
C ILE A 428 19.24 -22.52 -1.75
N LYS A 429 18.71 -23.72 -1.48
CA LYS A 429 18.22 -24.64 -2.52
C LYS A 429 17.18 -24.00 -3.45
N TYR A 430 16.23 -23.23 -2.92
CA TYR A 430 15.14 -22.66 -3.71
C TYR A 430 15.44 -21.27 -4.31
N THR A 431 16.44 -20.55 -3.79
CA THR A 431 16.70 -19.13 -4.16
C THR A 431 18.11 -18.87 -4.67
N GLY A 432 19.06 -19.77 -4.44
CA GLY A 432 20.49 -19.51 -4.57
C GLY A 432 21.03 -18.66 -3.41
N PHE A 433 22.28 -18.87 -3.04
CA PHE A 433 22.91 -18.08 -1.98
C PHE A 433 23.01 -16.60 -2.36
N GLY A 434 23.25 -16.26 -3.62
CA GLY A 434 23.35 -14.86 -4.07
C GLY A 434 22.11 -14.02 -3.73
N HIS A 435 20.91 -14.54 -3.99
CA HIS A 435 19.65 -13.86 -3.67
C HIS A 435 19.36 -13.81 -2.16
N SER A 436 19.74 -14.86 -1.43
CA SER A 436 19.46 -14.98 0.01
C SER A 436 20.54 -14.38 0.93
N ALA A 437 21.72 -14.04 0.40
CA ALA A 437 22.87 -13.58 1.17
C ALA A 437 22.56 -12.35 2.04
N GLY A 438 21.86 -11.35 1.49
CA GLY A 438 21.49 -10.15 2.24
C GLY A 438 20.58 -10.46 3.43
N LEU A 439 19.58 -11.33 3.24
CA LEU A 439 18.69 -11.78 4.30
C LEU A 439 19.46 -12.58 5.37
N LEU A 440 20.31 -13.52 4.96
CA LEU A 440 21.10 -14.37 5.85
C LEU A 440 22.12 -13.55 6.65
N ALA A 441 22.72 -12.53 6.04
CA ALA A 441 23.61 -11.59 6.71
C ALA A 441 22.87 -10.79 7.80
N ASN A 442 21.68 -10.26 7.49
CA ASN A 442 20.87 -9.52 8.45
C ASN A 442 20.45 -10.36 9.67
N TYR A 443 20.23 -11.67 9.47
CA TYR A 443 19.93 -12.60 10.56
C TYR A 443 21.17 -13.17 11.28
N GLY A 444 22.39 -12.86 10.80
CA GLY A 444 23.63 -13.40 11.38
C GLY A 444 23.90 -14.87 11.04
N PHE A 445 23.26 -15.42 10.01
CA PHE A 445 23.37 -16.84 9.64
C PHE A 445 24.53 -17.16 8.68
N LEU A 446 25.41 -16.21 8.38
CA LEU A 446 26.58 -16.47 7.49
C LEU A 446 27.51 -17.56 8.04
N GLY A 447 27.65 -17.66 9.37
CA GLY A 447 28.42 -18.74 10.01
C GLY A 447 27.77 -20.12 9.92
N SER A 448 26.44 -20.17 9.72
CA SER A 448 25.64 -21.41 9.67
C SER A 448 25.52 -22.00 8.26
N ILE A 449 26.12 -21.39 7.23
CA ILE A 449 26.08 -21.88 5.84
C ILE A 449 26.78 -23.24 5.73
N ASN A 450 27.85 -23.43 6.50
CA ASN A 450 28.66 -24.66 6.51
C ASN A 450 28.18 -25.69 7.56
N GLU A 451 27.07 -25.43 8.27
CA GLU A 451 26.49 -26.41 9.18
C GLU A 451 25.98 -27.63 8.40
N GLN A 452 26.20 -28.83 8.93
CA GLN A 452 25.69 -30.05 8.32
C GLN A 452 24.16 -30.01 8.20
N LYS A 453 23.66 -30.45 7.04
CA LYS A 453 22.21 -30.57 6.78
C LYS A 453 21.57 -31.36 7.92
N ARG A 454 20.56 -30.78 8.58
CA ARG A 454 19.81 -31.47 9.64
C ARG A 454 19.05 -32.64 9.01
N GLU A 455 18.90 -33.77 9.72
CA GLU A 455 18.09 -34.89 9.21
C GLU A 455 16.65 -34.46 8.85
N SER A 456 16.09 -33.50 9.59
CA SER A 456 14.78 -32.90 9.30
C SER A 456 14.72 -32.02 8.05
N ASP A 457 15.87 -31.67 7.47
CA ASP A 457 16.02 -30.96 6.18
C ASP A 457 16.04 -31.91 4.98
N SER A 458 16.10 -33.23 5.20
CA SER A 458 15.90 -34.20 4.13
C SER A 458 14.46 -34.11 3.61
N GLU A 459 14.29 -33.66 2.37
CA GLU A 459 12.98 -33.60 1.72
C GLU A 459 12.75 -34.92 0.99
N ALA A 460 12.13 -35.89 1.66
CA ALA A 460 11.68 -37.15 1.04
C ALA A 460 10.68 -36.94 -0.14
N SER A 461 10.32 -35.70 -0.43
CA SER A 461 9.42 -35.27 -1.50
C SER A 461 10.11 -34.77 -2.77
N ASP A 462 11.44 -34.76 -2.84
CA ASP A 462 12.14 -34.37 -4.08
C ASP A 462 11.86 -35.36 -5.21
N MET A 463 11.54 -34.81 -6.38
CA MET A 463 11.26 -35.59 -7.58
C MET A 463 12.53 -36.26 -8.07
N GLU A 464 12.39 -37.46 -8.64
CA GLU A 464 13.53 -38.29 -9.06
C GLU A 464 14.42 -37.55 -10.07
N ASP A 465 13.82 -36.76 -10.97
CA ASP A 465 14.52 -35.97 -11.99
C ASP A 465 15.43 -34.87 -11.41
N TYR A 466 15.05 -34.26 -10.28
CA TYR A 466 15.90 -33.25 -9.63
C TYR A 466 17.13 -33.88 -8.97
N LYS A 467 16.99 -35.07 -8.37
CA LYS A 467 18.10 -35.76 -7.70
C LYS A 467 19.23 -36.11 -8.66
N GLU A 468 18.92 -36.34 -9.93
CA GLU A 468 19.91 -36.61 -10.98
C GLU A 468 20.76 -35.38 -11.35
N VAL A 469 20.23 -34.17 -11.09
CA VAL A 469 20.89 -32.91 -11.44
C VAL A 469 21.34 -32.11 -10.22
N GLU A 470 21.01 -32.53 -9.00
CA GLU A 470 21.32 -31.81 -7.74
C GLU A 470 22.81 -31.47 -7.64
N ASP A 471 23.69 -32.43 -7.97
CA ASP A 471 25.15 -32.25 -7.91
C ASP A 471 25.69 -31.25 -8.96
N LYS A 472 24.90 -30.94 -9.99
CA LYS A 472 25.26 -29.99 -11.06
C LYS A 472 24.80 -28.56 -10.78
N VAL A 473 23.93 -28.36 -9.80
CA VAL A 473 23.40 -27.04 -9.46
C VAL A 473 24.45 -26.25 -8.68
N ASN A 474 24.79 -25.05 -9.16
CA ASN A 474 25.69 -24.18 -8.42
C ASN A 474 24.95 -23.60 -7.20
N PRO A 475 25.43 -23.80 -5.95
CA PRO A 475 24.74 -23.35 -4.74
C PRO A 475 24.71 -21.82 -4.60
N VAL A 476 25.65 -21.11 -5.24
CA VAL A 476 25.70 -19.65 -5.24
C VAL A 476 24.60 -19.08 -6.11
N THR A 477 24.49 -19.57 -7.34
CA THR A 477 23.55 -19.02 -8.32
C THR A 477 22.15 -19.67 -8.26
N GLY A 478 22.05 -20.90 -7.76
CA GLY A 478 20.81 -21.67 -7.66
C GLY A 478 20.34 -22.31 -8.98
N TYR A 479 21.19 -22.33 -10.02
CA TYR A 479 20.89 -22.95 -11.32
C TYR A 479 22.13 -23.63 -11.91
N ILE A 480 21.92 -24.46 -12.93
CA ILE A 480 22.97 -25.15 -13.67
C ILE A 480 23.62 -24.15 -14.61
N ILE A 481 24.88 -23.82 -14.39
CA ILE A 481 25.63 -22.92 -15.26
C ILE A 481 25.85 -23.65 -16.59
N PRO A 482 25.35 -23.13 -17.73
CA PRO A 482 25.60 -23.76 -19.01
C PRO A 482 27.12 -23.79 -19.25
N PRO A 483 27.66 -24.89 -19.80
CA PRO A 483 29.09 -24.99 -20.07
C PRO A 483 29.49 -23.83 -20.98
N GLN A 484 30.32 -22.92 -20.46
CA GLN A 484 30.93 -21.87 -21.25
C GLN A 484 32.11 -22.48 -22.01
N GLU A 485 32.20 -22.20 -23.31
CA GLU A 485 33.40 -22.50 -24.09
C GLU A 485 34.59 -21.82 -23.40
N ASN A 486 35.69 -22.55 -23.23
CA ASN A 486 36.85 -21.98 -22.58
C ASN A 486 37.38 -20.86 -23.51
N PRO A 487 37.46 -19.60 -23.05
CA PRO A 487 37.91 -18.48 -23.90
C PRO A 487 39.30 -18.72 -24.49
N LEU A 488 40.09 -19.60 -23.86
CA LEU A 488 41.42 -20.00 -24.26
C LEU A 488 41.44 -20.98 -25.45
N ASP A 489 40.33 -21.65 -25.78
CA ASP A 489 40.28 -22.64 -26.88
C ASP A 489 40.41 -21.97 -28.25
N ASN A 490 40.01 -20.70 -28.36
CA ASN A 490 40.12 -19.89 -29.58
C ASN A 490 41.42 -19.07 -29.65
N MET A 491 42.32 -19.19 -28.67
CA MET A 491 43.57 -18.43 -28.59
C MET A 491 44.80 -19.27 -28.97
N SER A 492 45.74 -18.68 -29.72
CA SER A 492 47.05 -19.31 -29.94
C SER A 492 47.91 -19.30 -28.67
N GLU A 493 48.92 -20.17 -28.56
CA GLU A 493 49.82 -20.19 -27.39
C GLU A 493 50.47 -18.82 -27.13
N ALA A 494 50.91 -18.13 -28.18
CA ALA A 494 51.46 -16.79 -28.07
C ALA A 494 50.46 -15.77 -27.51
N GLN A 495 49.16 -15.92 -27.80
CA GLN A 495 48.11 -15.07 -27.23
C GLN A 495 47.85 -15.42 -25.75
N LYS A 496 47.89 -16.70 -25.40
CA LYS A 496 47.76 -17.16 -24.00
C LYS A 496 48.89 -16.58 -23.14
N GLU A 497 50.13 -16.66 -23.62
CA GLU A 497 51.30 -16.08 -22.94
C GLU A 497 51.18 -14.57 -22.80
N PHE A 498 50.74 -13.87 -23.85
CA PHE A 498 50.57 -12.42 -23.83
C PHE A 498 49.52 -11.98 -22.80
N GLU A 499 48.34 -12.62 -22.78
CA GLU A 499 47.30 -12.30 -21.80
C GLU A 499 47.71 -12.72 -20.37
N ALA A 500 48.46 -13.81 -20.19
CA ALA A 500 49.02 -14.19 -18.90
C ALA A 500 50.02 -13.15 -18.38
N MET A 501 50.91 -12.64 -19.24
CA MET A 501 51.86 -11.59 -18.88
C MET A 501 51.15 -10.27 -18.56
N LYS A 502 50.06 -9.95 -19.28
CA LYS A 502 49.21 -8.80 -19.00
C LYS A 502 48.47 -8.93 -17.66
N LEU A 503 47.98 -10.11 -17.32
CA LEU A 503 47.35 -10.40 -16.01
C LEU A 503 48.37 -10.26 -14.87
N ALA A 504 49.57 -10.85 -15.01
CA ALA A 504 50.64 -10.73 -14.03
C ALA A 504 51.04 -9.26 -13.79
N ASN A 505 51.14 -8.47 -14.87
CA ASN A 505 51.40 -7.04 -14.78
C ASN A 505 50.26 -6.28 -14.09
N ALA A 506 49.00 -6.63 -14.36
CA ALA A 506 47.85 -6.01 -13.69
C ALA A 506 47.82 -6.35 -12.18
N MET A 507 48.10 -7.60 -11.81
CA MET A 507 48.18 -8.01 -10.40
C MET A 507 49.33 -7.32 -9.65
N ASN A 508 50.51 -7.21 -10.28
CA ASN A 508 51.64 -6.46 -9.71
C ASN A 508 51.27 -4.98 -9.49
N ARG A 509 50.58 -4.34 -10.44
CA ARG A 509 50.10 -2.95 -10.26
C ARG A 509 49.14 -2.80 -9.09
N LEU A 510 48.19 -3.73 -8.92
CA LEU A 510 47.24 -3.70 -7.80
C LEU A 510 47.92 -3.89 -6.44
N LEU A 511 48.98 -4.71 -6.40
CA LEU A 511 49.85 -4.90 -5.23
C LEU A 511 50.63 -3.61 -4.90
N ASP A 512 51.24 -3.00 -5.91
CA ASP A 512 52.04 -1.77 -5.76
C ASP A 512 51.16 -0.58 -5.32
N GLU A 513 49.92 -0.50 -5.81
CA GLU A 513 48.93 0.51 -5.43
C GLU A 513 48.29 0.25 -4.05
N GLY A 514 48.52 -0.94 -3.45
CA GLY A 514 48.01 -1.30 -2.12
C GLY A 514 46.50 -1.52 -2.05
N VAL A 515 45.83 -1.73 -3.18
CA VAL A 515 44.36 -1.92 -3.27
C VAL A 515 43.93 -3.30 -2.75
N PHE A 516 44.80 -4.30 -2.84
CA PHE A 516 44.55 -5.67 -2.38
C PHE A 516 45.85 -6.31 -1.88
N GLN A 517 45.75 -7.17 -0.85
CA GLN A 517 46.89 -7.91 -0.30
C GLN A 517 46.63 -9.43 -0.41
N PRO A 518 47.24 -10.11 -1.40
CA PRO A 518 47.14 -11.55 -1.55
C PRO A 518 47.75 -12.25 -0.34
N ALA A 519 47.15 -13.36 0.07
CA ALA A 519 47.64 -14.18 1.15
C ALA A 519 47.88 -15.63 0.69
N SER A 520 48.98 -16.23 1.13
CA SER A 520 49.26 -17.67 0.99
C SER A 520 49.08 -18.37 2.34
N VAL A 521 48.83 -19.67 2.35
CA VAL A 521 48.75 -20.44 3.59
C VAL A 521 50.16 -20.63 4.14
N GLY A 522 50.41 -20.15 5.36
CA GLY A 522 51.66 -20.35 6.06
C GLY A 522 51.81 -21.79 6.57
N PRO A 523 53.02 -22.20 6.99
CA PRO A 523 53.27 -23.51 7.58
C PRO A 523 52.49 -23.77 8.89
N ASP A 524 51.90 -22.73 9.47
CA ASP A 524 51.02 -22.77 10.64
C ASP A 524 49.53 -22.90 10.28
N GLY A 525 49.20 -23.04 8.99
CA GLY A 525 47.84 -23.11 8.47
C GLY A 525 47.10 -21.76 8.45
N LYS A 526 47.76 -20.65 8.76
CA LYS A 526 47.14 -19.31 8.76
C LYS A 526 47.52 -18.51 7.51
N PRO A 527 46.66 -17.56 7.08
CA PRO A 527 46.98 -16.70 5.94
C PRO A 527 48.15 -15.76 6.26
N ARG A 528 49.20 -15.80 5.43
CA ARG A 528 50.38 -14.92 5.42
C ARG A 528 50.31 -14.03 4.18
N PRO A 529 50.65 -12.74 4.25
CA PRO A 529 50.70 -11.87 3.07
C PRO A 529 51.84 -12.27 2.13
N VAL A 530 51.56 -12.18 0.84
CA VAL A 530 52.48 -12.51 -0.24
C VAL A 530 53.18 -11.23 -0.72
N SER A 531 54.49 -11.30 -0.98
CA SER A 531 55.26 -10.13 -1.40
C SER A 531 55.34 -9.97 -2.92
N HIS A 532 55.24 -11.07 -3.67
CA HIS A 532 55.28 -11.06 -5.13
C HIS A 532 54.27 -12.05 -5.72
N VAL A 533 53.60 -11.69 -6.82
CA VAL A 533 52.56 -12.54 -7.47
C VAL A 533 53.07 -13.96 -7.78
N ASN A 534 54.36 -14.12 -8.09
CA ASN A 534 54.97 -15.41 -8.42
C ASN A 534 55.02 -16.39 -7.24
N GLU A 535 54.87 -15.93 -6.00
CA GLU A 535 54.75 -16.82 -4.84
C GLU A 535 53.40 -17.57 -4.82
N LEU A 536 52.38 -17.09 -5.55
CA LEU A 536 51.07 -17.75 -5.66
C LEU A 536 51.08 -18.97 -6.60
N VAL A 537 52.14 -19.13 -7.40
CA VAL A 537 52.23 -20.15 -8.48
C VAL A 537 53.14 -21.33 -8.07
N LYS A 538 53.87 -21.22 -6.96
CA LYS A 538 54.93 -22.18 -6.57
C LYS A 538 54.45 -23.59 -6.22
N ASP A 539 53.16 -23.76 -5.88
CA ASP A 539 52.59 -25.03 -5.41
C ASP A 539 51.62 -25.67 -6.42
N ILE A 540 51.61 -25.21 -7.67
CA ILE A 540 50.79 -25.82 -8.73
C ILE A 540 51.56 -27.03 -9.30
N PRO A 541 51.00 -28.26 -9.29
CA PRO A 541 51.63 -29.41 -9.93
C PRO A 541 51.73 -29.18 -11.45
N ASP A 542 52.90 -29.39 -12.05
CA ASP A 542 53.06 -29.37 -13.50
C ASP A 542 52.31 -30.57 -14.11
N GLU A 543 51.26 -30.33 -14.91
CA GLU A 543 50.50 -31.38 -15.61
C GLU A 543 51.27 -32.02 -16.81
N ASN A 544 52.53 -31.63 -17.06
CA ASN A 544 53.29 -32.03 -18.26
C ASN A 544 54.49 -32.97 -18.01
N SER A 545 54.58 -33.68 -16.88
CA SER A 545 55.74 -34.56 -16.61
C SER A 545 55.57 -36.05 -17.00
N ASP A 546 54.43 -36.49 -17.53
CA ASP A 546 54.17 -37.92 -17.82
C ASP A 546 54.27 -38.30 -19.32
N SER A 547 55.18 -37.67 -20.06
CA SER A 547 55.64 -38.22 -21.35
C SER A 547 57.10 -37.86 -21.62
N ASP A 548 58.02 -38.67 -21.12
CA ASP A 548 59.24 -39.10 -21.83
C ASP A 548 60.17 -39.88 -20.88
N SER A 549 60.04 -41.21 -20.86
CA SER A 549 61.17 -42.12 -20.64
C SER A 549 60.78 -43.57 -20.96
N ASP A 550 61.33 -44.09 -22.07
CA ASP A 550 61.83 -45.46 -22.14
C ASP A 550 63.07 -45.61 -21.24
#